data_AF-A0A957TWS5-F1
#
_entry.id   AF-A0A957TWS5-F1
#
_cell.length_a   1.000
_cell.length_b   1.000
_cell.length_c   1.000
_cell.angle_alpha   90.00
_cell.angle_beta   90.00
_cell.angle_gamma   90.00
#
_symmetry.space_group_name_H-M   'P 1'
#
loop_
_entity.id
_entity.type
_entity.pdbx_description
1 polymer ?
#
loop_
_entity_poly.entity_id
_entity_poly.type
_entity_poly.pdbx_seq_one_letter_code
_entity_poly.pdbx_strand_id
1 'polypeptide(L)'
;MTNPTHRPTPTPPLSVVALGASAGGLAALQAFFDAMPADTGMTFVVVTHLSPNHESMLPELLQSHTTMPVQQVTERVVMQPDQVYVIPPVKRLAVTAGQLDPMDYAMPRGRRLQIDLFFRSLAEQHGDGAAVILSGSGSDGAVGIQSIKEGGGLILVQDPAEAEFDSMPRSAIATGLVDLVAPVAELVAQLVAAKRTRAALELPSDPAQLTNASEQILIQILTQLRLRTGHDFAGYKRGTILRRIGRRMQLVQASTLGDYIQRLRQSDEEADLLYRDLLIHVTEFFRDREAWETLGREIIPQLFAGK
;
A
#
# COMPACT_ATOMS: atom_id res chain seq x y z
N MET A 1 16.07 -30.83 -33.90
CA MET A 1 15.80 -29.37 -33.87
C MET A 1 14.77 -29.12 -32.78
N THR A 2 15.24 -28.82 -31.58
CA THR A 2 14.39 -28.55 -30.42
C THR A 2 14.00 -27.07 -30.43
N ASN A 3 12.69 -26.81 -30.49
CA ASN A 3 12.11 -25.47 -30.39
C ASN A 3 12.56 -24.82 -29.06
N PRO A 4 13.07 -23.59 -29.05
CA PRO A 4 13.34 -22.89 -27.80
C PRO A 4 12.00 -22.59 -27.14
N THR A 5 11.79 -23.17 -25.96
CA THR A 5 10.67 -22.87 -25.09
C THR A 5 10.74 -21.39 -24.71
N HIS A 6 9.85 -20.59 -25.29
CA HIS A 6 9.64 -19.21 -24.88
C HIS A 6 9.15 -19.26 -23.42
N ARG A 7 10.05 -19.03 -22.46
CA ARG A 7 9.63 -18.72 -21.09
C ARG A 7 8.72 -17.49 -21.21
N PRO A 8 7.49 -17.51 -20.66
CA PRO A 8 6.70 -16.29 -20.59
C PRO A 8 7.52 -15.28 -19.80
N THR A 9 7.78 -14.13 -20.41
CA THR A 9 8.29 -12.95 -19.69
C THR A 9 7.31 -12.65 -18.56
N PRO A 10 7.76 -12.57 -17.30
CA PRO A 10 6.86 -12.30 -16.19
C PRO A 10 6.16 -10.97 -16.44
N THR A 11 4.82 -11.00 -16.52
CA THR A 11 4.02 -9.78 -16.55
C THR A 11 4.38 -8.97 -15.31
N PRO A 12 4.74 -7.68 -15.45
CA PRO A 12 5.07 -6.86 -14.30
C PRO A 12 3.88 -6.85 -13.33
N PRO A 13 4.13 -6.97 -12.01
CA PRO A 13 3.06 -7.04 -11.02
C PRO A 13 2.18 -5.79 -11.09
N LEU A 14 0.87 -6.01 -11.08
CA LEU A 14 -0.15 -4.97 -11.16
C LEU A 14 -0.01 -4.00 -9.97
N SER A 15 -0.01 -2.69 -10.23
CA SER A 15 0.04 -1.67 -9.20
C SER A 15 -1.38 -1.29 -8.79
N VAL A 16 -1.80 -1.73 -7.60
CA VAL A 16 -3.15 -1.50 -7.08
C VAL A 16 -3.14 -0.30 -6.14
N VAL A 17 -4.04 0.66 -6.39
CA VAL A 17 -4.30 1.84 -5.56
C VAL A 17 -5.68 1.70 -4.92
N ALA A 18 -5.72 1.53 -3.60
CA ALA A 18 -6.93 1.46 -2.82
C ALA A 18 -7.32 2.84 -2.31
N LEU A 19 -8.52 3.30 -2.68
CA LEU A 19 -9.07 4.60 -2.29
C LEU A 19 -10.12 4.38 -1.18
N GLY A 20 -9.86 4.88 0.02
CA GLY A 20 -10.79 4.90 1.14
C GLY A 20 -11.44 6.27 1.29
N ALA A 21 -12.77 6.33 1.28
CA ALA A 21 -13.53 7.58 1.42
C ALA A 21 -14.84 7.38 2.18
N SER A 22 -15.40 8.42 2.79
CA SER A 22 -16.68 8.34 3.53
C SER A 22 -17.52 9.60 3.30
N ALA A 23 -18.02 10.26 4.34
CA ALA A 23 -18.70 11.56 4.24
C ALA A 23 -17.86 12.60 3.47
N GLY A 24 -18.47 13.28 2.49
CA GLY A 24 -17.76 14.20 1.57
C GLY A 24 -16.76 13.53 0.63
N GLY A 25 -16.72 12.19 0.60
CA GLY A 25 -15.76 11.43 -0.19
C GLY A 25 -15.98 11.52 -1.70
N LEU A 26 -17.21 11.78 -2.16
CA LEU A 26 -17.53 11.86 -3.58
C LEU A 26 -16.76 12.99 -4.28
N ALA A 27 -16.78 14.20 -3.73
CA ALA A 27 -16.08 15.35 -4.32
C ALA A 27 -14.56 15.11 -4.37
N ALA A 28 -14.00 14.51 -3.32
CA ALA A 28 -12.59 14.14 -3.29
C ALA A 28 -12.24 13.06 -4.33
N LEU A 29 -13.10 12.06 -4.51
CA LEU A 29 -12.93 11.03 -5.54
C LEU A 29 -13.04 11.61 -6.96
N GLN A 30 -14.00 12.50 -7.22
CA GLN A 30 -14.15 13.19 -8.50
C GLN A 30 -12.89 14.00 -8.81
N ALA A 31 -12.42 14.84 -7.88
CA ALA A 31 -11.18 15.60 -8.03
C ALA A 31 -9.96 14.69 -8.24
N PHE A 32 -9.91 13.53 -7.58
CA PHE A 32 -8.84 12.56 -7.77
C PHE A 32 -8.84 12.01 -9.20
N PHE A 33 -9.99 11.60 -9.73
CA PHE A 33 -10.07 11.04 -11.06
C PHE A 33 -9.96 12.08 -12.18
N ASP A 34 -10.42 13.32 -11.96
CA ASP A 34 -10.19 14.44 -12.87
C ASP A 34 -8.69 14.73 -13.07
N ALA A 35 -7.90 14.58 -12.01
CA ALA A 35 -6.46 14.78 -12.05
C ALA A 35 -5.68 13.55 -12.56
N MET A 36 -6.27 12.35 -12.52
CA MET A 36 -5.58 11.08 -12.78
C MET A 36 -5.57 10.73 -14.27
N PRO A 37 -4.39 10.56 -14.91
CA PRO A 37 -4.32 10.05 -16.27
C PRO A 37 -4.91 8.63 -16.37
N ALA A 38 -5.56 8.33 -17.50
CA ALA A 38 -6.26 7.07 -17.70
C ALA A 38 -5.38 5.92 -18.22
N ASP A 39 -4.07 6.14 -18.39
CA ASP A 39 -3.11 5.22 -19.01
C ASP A 39 -1.86 4.99 -18.14
N THR A 40 -2.03 5.04 -16.82
CA THR A 40 -0.94 4.90 -15.86
C THR A 40 -0.48 3.44 -15.66
N GLY A 41 -1.27 2.48 -16.12
CA GLY A 41 -1.11 1.06 -15.82
C GLY A 41 -1.39 0.71 -14.35
N MET A 42 -2.04 1.61 -13.60
CA MET A 42 -2.49 1.36 -12.23
C MET A 42 -3.94 0.89 -12.23
N THR A 43 -4.30 0.06 -11.26
CA THR A 43 -5.69 -0.32 -10.98
C THR A 43 -6.17 0.44 -9.76
N PHE A 44 -7.40 0.94 -9.81
CA PHE A 44 -8.02 1.67 -8.71
C PHE A 44 -9.13 0.86 -8.08
N VAL A 45 -9.17 0.80 -6.76
CA VAL A 45 -10.26 0.15 -6.01
C VAL A 45 -10.84 1.15 -5.00
N VAL A 46 -12.06 1.60 -5.26
CA VAL A 46 -12.80 2.56 -4.45
C VAL A 46 -13.62 1.82 -3.40
N VAL A 47 -13.25 2.02 -2.14
CA VAL A 47 -13.94 1.47 -0.97
C VAL A 47 -14.51 2.62 -0.17
N THR A 48 -15.83 2.71 -0.14
CA THR A 48 -16.56 3.75 0.61
C THR A 48 -17.77 3.19 1.34
N HIS A 49 -18.31 3.95 2.30
CA HIS A 49 -19.54 3.60 3.00
C HIS A 49 -20.77 3.96 2.16
N LEU A 50 -21.31 2.96 1.46
CA LEU A 50 -22.53 3.11 0.66
C LEU A 50 -23.79 2.81 1.48
N SER A 51 -24.86 3.56 1.21
CA SER A 51 -26.18 3.29 1.79
C SER A 51 -26.71 1.95 1.29
N PRO A 52 -27.20 1.05 2.17
CA PRO A 52 -27.75 -0.24 1.75
C PRO A 52 -29.16 -0.12 1.15
N ASN A 53 -29.82 1.03 1.31
CA ASN A 53 -31.22 1.23 0.97
C ASN A 53 -31.42 1.93 -0.39
N HIS A 54 -30.33 2.30 -1.06
CA HIS A 54 -30.37 2.96 -2.36
C HIS A 54 -29.35 2.28 -3.27
N GLU A 55 -29.69 2.18 -4.56
CA GLU A 55 -28.71 1.82 -5.57
C GLU A 55 -27.59 2.86 -5.57
N SER A 56 -26.35 2.38 -5.55
CA SER A 56 -25.19 3.27 -5.53
C SER A 56 -24.96 3.80 -6.93
N MET A 57 -25.15 5.11 -7.11
CA MET A 57 -24.83 5.80 -8.35
C MET A 57 -23.35 6.19 -8.46
N LEU A 58 -22.52 5.71 -7.53
CA LEU A 58 -21.10 6.06 -7.48
C LEU A 58 -20.35 5.66 -8.77
N PRO A 59 -20.53 4.46 -9.36
CA PRO A 59 -19.88 4.13 -10.62
C PRO A 59 -20.18 5.14 -11.73
N GLU A 60 -21.44 5.52 -11.91
CA GLU A 60 -21.91 6.45 -12.93
C GLU A 60 -21.38 7.86 -12.69
N LEU A 61 -21.40 8.30 -11.42
CA LEU A 61 -20.85 9.60 -11.04
C LEU A 61 -19.35 9.66 -11.33
N LEU A 62 -18.58 8.64 -10.95
CA LEU A 62 -17.13 8.60 -11.22
C LEU A 62 -16.81 8.43 -12.71
N GLN A 63 -17.64 7.70 -13.47
CA GLN A 63 -17.44 7.50 -14.91
C GLN A 63 -17.43 8.82 -15.69
N SER A 64 -18.10 9.86 -15.20
CA SER A 64 -18.07 11.20 -15.82
C SER A 64 -16.77 11.99 -15.61
N HIS A 65 -15.90 11.53 -14.69
CA HIS A 65 -14.63 12.18 -14.32
C HIS A 65 -13.40 11.39 -14.77
N THR A 66 -13.57 10.30 -15.53
CA THR A 66 -12.46 9.55 -16.11
C THR A 66 -12.85 8.79 -17.36
N THR A 67 -11.89 8.58 -18.27
CA THR A 67 -12.06 7.69 -19.41
C THR A 67 -11.75 6.23 -19.07
N MET A 68 -11.23 5.94 -17.88
CA MET A 68 -11.09 4.57 -17.39
C MET A 68 -12.49 3.93 -17.21
N PRO A 69 -12.67 2.64 -17.55
CA PRO A 69 -13.90 1.93 -17.21
C PRO A 69 -14.11 1.90 -15.71
N VAL A 70 -15.30 2.32 -15.26
CA VAL A 70 -15.72 2.25 -13.85
C VAL A 70 -16.74 1.13 -13.69
N GLN A 71 -16.44 0.16 -12.83
CA GLN A 71 -17.29 -1.02 -12.62
C GLN A 71 -17.55 -1.28 -11.14
N GLN A 72 -18.81 -1.53 -10.79
CA GLN A 72 -19.16 -2.09 -9.49
C GLN A 72 -18.86 -3.60 -9.43
N VAL A 73 -18.20 -4.04 -8.36
CA VAL A 73 -17.79 -5.45 -8.20
C VAL A 73 -18.93 -6.28 -7.60
N THR A 74 -19.80 -6.84 -8.43
CA THR A 74 -20.93 -7.68 -7.99
C THR A 74 -20.59 -9.16 -7.88
N GLU A 75 -19.56 -9.59 -8.61
CA GLU A 75 -19.01 -10.94 -8.62
C GLU A 75 -17.48 -10.89 -8.59
N ARG A 76 -16.83 -12.05 -8.44
CA ARG A 76 -15.37 -12.12 -8.39
C ARG A 76 -14.77 -11.68 -9.73
N VAL A 77 -13.82 -10.75 -9.71
CA VAL A 77 -13.23 -10.16 -10.91
C VAL A 77 -11.70 -10.11 -10.84
N VAL A 78 -11.06 -10.40 -11.98
CA VAL A 78 -9.62 -10.24 -12.16
C VAL A 78 -9.33 -8.77 -12.44
N MET A 79 -8.55 -8.14 -11.58
CA MET A 79 -8.15 -6.73 -11.74
C MET A 79 -7.37 -6.51 -13.04
N GLN A 80 -7.72 -5.45 -13.76
CA GLN A 80 -7.05 -5.00 -14.97
C GLN A 80 -6.44 -3.61 -14.77
N PRO A 81 -5.28 -3.33 -15.40
CA PRO A 81 -4.72 -1.98 -15.41
C PRO A 81 -5.71 -0.99 -16.02
N ASP A 82 -5.63 0.27 -15.59
CA ASP A 82 -6.41 1.40 -16.12
C ASP A 82 -7.93 1.20 -15.97
N GLN A 83 -8.32 0.56 -14.86
CA GLN A 83 -9.72 0.37 -14.47
C GLN A 83 -9.98 0.83 -13.04
N VAL A 84 -11.22 1.25 -12.80
CA VAL A 84 -11.73 1.65 -11.49
C VAL A 84 -12.79 0.65 -11.03
N TYR A 85 -12.54 0.00 -9.92
CA TYR A 85 -13.47 -0.93 -9.29
C TYR A 85 -14.12 -0.30 -8.07
N VAL A 86 -15.45 -0.37 -7.97
CA VAL A 86 -16.22 0.19 -6.87
C VAL A 86 -16.82 -0.92 -6.03
N ILE A 87 -16.69 -0.81 -4.71
CA ILE A 87 -17.34 -1.73 -3.76
C ILE A 87 -18.86 -1.74 -3.96
N PRO A 88 -19.53 -2.92 -3.97
CA PRO A 88 -20.98 -2.98 -4.03
C PRO A 88 -21.64 -2.58 -2.69
N PRO A 89 -22.89 -2.09 -2.71
CA PRO A 89 -23.69 -1.91 -1.50
C PRO A 89 -23.81 -3.21 -0.70
N VAL A 90 -23.90 -3.09 0.63
CA VAL A 90 -24.23 -4.18 1.57
C VAL A 90 -23.19 -5.32 1.69
N LYS A 91 -22.16 -5.39 0.84
CA LYS A 91 -21.05 -6.35 0.94
C LYS A 91 -19.74 -5.69 1.34
N ARG A 92 -18.75 -6.51 1.72
CA ARG A 92 -17.35 -6.10 1.83
C ARG A 92 -16.59 -6.55 0.60
N LEU A 93 -15.48 -5.88 0.30
CA LEU A 93 -14.56 -6.29 -0.75
C LEU A 93 -13.29 -6.84 -0.10
N ALA A 94 -12.72 -7.88 -0.69
CA ALA A 94 -11.41 -8.40 -0.30
C ALA A 94 -10.60 -8.76 -1.56
N VAL A 95 -9.28 -8.76 -1.44
CA VAL A 95 -8.41 -9.36 -2.46
C VAL A 95 -8.16 -10.81 -2.07
N THR A 96 -8.45 -11.75 -2.96
CA THR A 96 -8.25 -13.19 -2.74
C THR A 96 -7.69 -13.82 -4.00
N ALA A 97 -6.51 -14.45 -3.90
CA ALA A 97 -5.80 -15.04 -5.04
C ALA A 97 -5.62 -14.06 -6.21
N GLY A 98 -5.28 -12.79 -5.90
CA GLY A 98 -5.10 -11.72 -6.89
C GLY A 98 -6.38 -11.20 -7.55
N GLN A 99 -7.55 -11.58 -7.06
CA GLN A 99 -8.86 -11.14 -7.59
C GLN A 99 -9.63 -10.34 -6.56
N LEU A 100 -10.50 -9.44 -7.02
CA LEU A 100 -11.46 -8.75 -6.15
C LEU A 100 -12.65 -9.65 -5.90
N ASP A 101 -12.96 -9.89 -4.63
CA ASP A 101 -13.99 -10.82 -4.21
C ASP A 101 -15.03 -10.12 -3.31
N PRO A 102 -16.28 -9.97 -3.76
CA PRO A 102 -17.34 -9.36 -2.97
C PRO A 102 -17.94 -10.38 -1.99
N MET A 103 -17.72 -10.18 -0.70
CA MET A 103 -18.10 -11.10 0.37
C MET A 103 -19.18 -10.51 1.28
N ASP A 104 -20.00 -11.37 1.89
CA ASP A 104 -20.95 -10.94 2.91
C ASP A 104 -20.25 -10.54 4.21
N TYR A 105 -20.89 -9.65 4.97
CA TYR A 105 -20.39 -9.27 6.29
C TYR A 105 -20.71 -10.35 7.32
N ALA A 106 -19.68 -10.84 8.01
CA ALA A 106 -19.84 -11.65 9.21
C ALA A 106 -20.31 -10.82 10.43
N MET A 107 -20.14 -9.49 10.40
CA MET A 107 -20.42 -8.59 11.52
C MET A 107 -21.65 -7.69 11.33
N PRO A 108 -22.34 -7.28 12.43
CA PRO A 108 -23.40 -6.28 12.41
C PRO A 108 -22.96 -4.92 11.85
N ARG A 109 -23.90 -4.14 11.33
CA ARG A 109 -23.67 -2.88 10.57
C ARG A 109 -22.79 -1.84 11.27
N GLY A 110 -22.89 -1.69 12.60
CA GLY A 110 -22.20 -0.63 13.35
C GLY A 110 -20.69 -0.81 13.59
N ARG A 111 -20.08 -1.90 13.10
CA ARG A 111 -18.63 -2.19 13.24
C ARG A 111 -17.95 -2.54 11.91
N ARG A 112 -18.53 -2.15 10.79
CA ARG A 112 -18.01 -2.47 9.46
C ARG A 112 -16.86 -1.53 9.14
N LEU A 113 -15.63 -1.98 9.43
CA LEU A 113 -14.37 -1.33 9.06
C LEU A 113 -13.92 -1.83 7.68
N GLN A 114 -14.70 -1.53 6.66
CA GLN A 114 -14.52 -2.10 5.32
C GLN A 114 -13.25 -1.60 4.62
N ILE A 115 -12.83 -0.36 4.90
CA ILE A 115 -11.58 0.18 4.37
C ILE A 115 -10.41 -0.55 5.05
N ASP A 116 -10.44 -0.70 6.38
CA ASP A 116 -9.40 -1.44 7.10
C ASP A 116 -9.29 -2.90 6.65
N LEU A 117 -10.43 -3.58 6.45
CA LEU A 117 -10.46 -4.98 6.00
C LEU A 117 -9.93 -5.11 4.58
N PHE A 118 -10.29 -4.18 3.69
CA PHE A 118 -9.79 -4.20 2.32
C PHE A 118 -8.28 -3.96 2.28
N PHE A 119 -7.78 -2.94 2.98
CA PHE A 119 -6.34 -2.63 3.06
C PHE A 119 -5.52 -3.81 3.60
N ARG A 120 -6.04 -4.53 4.61
CA ARG A 120 -5.43 -5.77 5.11
C ARG A 120 -5.32 -6.83 4.01
N SER A 121 -6.44 -7.15 3.36
CA SER A 121 -6.44 -8.17 2.29
C SER A 121 -5.58 -7.78 1.09
N LEU A 122 -5.51 -6.47 0.78
CA LEU A 122 -4.65 -5.96 -0.27
C LEU A 122 -3.18 -6.14 0.11
N ALA A 123 -2.79 -5.78 1.34
CA ALA A 123 -1.40 -5.94 1.78
C ALA A 123 -0.92 -7.40 1.80
N GLU A 124 -1.81 -8.35 2.12
CA GLU A 124 -1.51 -9.78 2.11
C GLU A 124 -1.20 -10.33 0.71
N GLN A 125 -1.92 -9.85 -0.31
CA GLN A 125 -1.81 -10.35 -1.68
C GLN A 125 -0.91 -9.46 -2.57
N HIS A 126 -0.89 -8.16 -2.31
CA HIS A 126 -0.18 -7.10 -3.03
C HIS A 126 0.49 -6.16 -2.03
N GLY A 127 1.58 -6.64 -1.40
CA GLY A 127 2.29 -5.88 -0.37
C GLY A 127 2.85 -4.52 -0.83
N ASP A 128 2.96 -4.29 -2.14
CA ASP A 128 3.50 -3.09 -2.75
C ASP A 128 2.43 -2.16 -3.37
N GLY A 129 1.16 -2.35 -2.99
CA GLY A 129 0.05 -1.46 -3.35
C GLY A 129 0.14 -0.08 -2.69
N ALA A 130 -0.77 0.81 -3.06
CA ALA A 130 -0.92 2.11 -2.40
C ALA A 130 -2.28 2.20 -1.71
N ALA A 131 -2.32 2.83 -0.54
CA ALA A 131 -3.53 3.22 0.15
C ALA A 131 -3.66 4.75 0.13
N VAL A 132 -4.81 5.23 -0.30
CA VAL A 132 -5.17 6.65 -0.34
C VAL A 132 -6.38 6.85 0.56
N ILE A 133 -6.25 7.67 1.60
CA ILE A 133 -7.37 8.07 2.47
C ILE A 133 -7.81 9.49 2.08
N LEU A 134 -9.08 9.63 1.70
CA LEU A 134 -9.70 10.89 1.32
C LEU A 134 -10.69 11.38 2.39
N SER A 135 -11.41 12.45 2.11
CA SER A 135 -12.46 13.00 2.97
C SER A 135 -13.39 11.93 3.54
N GLY A 136 -13.66 12.01 4.84
CA GLY A 136 -14.48 11.06 5.56
C GLY A 136 -14.67 11.33 7.04
N SER A 137 -15.80 10.83 7.56
CA SER A 137 -16.07 10.77 9.00
C SER A 137 -15.55 9.46 9.62
N GLY A 138 -15.03 9.50 10.84
CA GLY A 138 -14.62 8.32 11.62
C GLY A 138 -13.13 8.00 11.49
N SER A 139 -12.77 6.74 11.64
CA SER A 139 -11.37 6.27 11.66
C SER A 139 -11.11 5.02 10.80
N ASP A 140 -12.08 4.63 9.95
CA ASP A 140 -11.91 3.46 9.06
C ASP A 140 -10.77 3.73 8.07
N GLY A 141 -9.91 2.73 7.88
CA GLY A 141 -8.66 2.82 7.12
C GLY A 141 -7.43 3.08 7.98
N ALA A 142 -7.55 3.70 9.17
CA ALA A 142 -6.41 4.03 10.01
C ALA A 142 -5.67 2.79 10.55
N VAL A 143 -6.37 1.68 10.77
CA VAL A 143 -5.72 0.44 11.22
C VAL A 143 -5.17 -0.33 10.01
N GLY A 144 -5.90 -0.35 8.90
CA GLY A 144 -5.53 -1.10 7.70
C GLY A 144 -4.27 -0.58 6.99
N ILE A 145 -3.99 0.73 7.07
CA ILE A 145 -2.77 1.30 6.50
C ILE A 145 -1.51 0.71 7.12
N GLN A 146 -1.56 0.19 8.34
CA GLN A 146 -0.45 -0.50 8.96
C GLN A 146 -0.01 -1.73 8.18
N SER A 147 -0.97 -2.54 7.72
CA SER A 147 -0.66 -3.72 6.90
C SER A 147 -0.08 -3.32 5.55
N ILE A 148 -0.60 -2.26 4.93
CA ILE A 148 -0.05 -1.70 3.68
C ILE A 148 1.40 -1.28 3.88
N LYS A 149 1.67 -0.54 4.96
CA LYS A 149 3.03 -0.13 5.33
C LYS A 149 3.93 -1.34 5.50
N GLU A 150 3.51 -2.33 6.27
CA GLU A 150 4.27 -3.55 6.54
C GLU A 150 4.60 -4.33 5.26
N GLY A 151 3.66 -4.37 4.31
CA GLY A 151 3.82 -4.95 2.98
C GLY A 151 4.88 -4.27 2.12
N GLY A 152 5.15 -2.98 2.36
CA GLY A 152 6.01 -2.16 1.50
C GLY A 152 5.25 -1.16 0.62
N GLY A 153 3.95 -1.01 0.85
CA GLY A 153 3.08 -0.10 0.12
C GLY A 153 3.22 1.35 0.54
N LEU A 154 2.65 2.24 -0.27
CA LEU A 154 2.61 3.69 -0.02
C LEU A 154 1.31 4.10 0.66
N ILE A 155 1.37 5.07 1.57
CA ILE A 155 0.17 5.60 2.24
C ILE A 155 0.11 7.11 2.03
N LEU A 156 -0.92 7.53 1.32
CA LEU A 156 -1.18 8.92 0.98
C LEU A 156 -2.50 9.34 1.63
N VAL A 157 -2.54 10.55 2.17
CA VAL A 157 -3.73 11.07 2.87
C VAL A 157 -4.03 12.47 2.36
N GLN A 158 -5.30 12.72 2.06
CA GLN A 158 -5.78 14.06 1.71
C GLN A 158 -5.48 15.03 2.84
N ASP A 159 -5.00 16.23 2.50
CA ASP A 159 -4.81 17.31 3.46
C ASP A 159 -6.13 17.56 4.23
N PRO A 160 -6.14 17.44 5.57
CA PRO A 160 -7.30 17.77 6.41
C PRO A 160 -7.89 19.17 6.15
N ALA A 161 -7.10 20.12 5.65
CA ALA A 161 -7.57 21.47 5.33
C ALA A 161 -8.37 21.55 4.01
N GLU A 162 -8.17 20.60 3.08
CA GLU A 162 -8.93 20.48 1.82
C GLU A 162 -10.14 19.55 1.97
N ALA A 163 -10.11 18.62 2.93
CA ALA A 163 -11.17 17.65 3.16
C ALA A 163 -12.46 18.29 3.67
N GLU A 164 -13.61 17.93 3.08
CA GLU A 164 -14.93 18.33 3.58
C GLU A 164 -15.19 17.76 4.99
N PHE A 165 -14.77 16.51 5.22
CA PHE A 165 -14.75 15.86 6.52
C PHE A 165 -13.34 15.36 6.81
N ASP A 166 -12.73 15.91 7.85
CA ASP A 166 -11.29 15.75 8.10
C ASP A 166 -10.96 14.65 9.12
N SER A 167 -11.94 14.08 9.81
CA SER A 167 -11.69 13.14 10.92
C SER A 167 -11.02 11.83 10.48
N MET A 168 -11.36 11.31 9.29
CA MET A 168 -10.77 10.09 8.75
C MET A 168 -9.33 10.33 8.26
N PRO A 169 -9.03 11.39 7.48
CA PRO A 169 -7.66 11.83 7.23
C PRO A 169 -6.83 12.03 8.51
N ARG A 170 -7.35 12.77 9.51
CA ARG A 170 -6.65 13.00 10.78
C ARG A 170 -6.36 11.71 11.54
N SER A 171 -7.31 10.76 11.53
CA SER A 171 -7.13 9.45 12.17
C SER A 171 -6.01 8.66 11.50
N ALA A 172 -5.92 8.68 10.18
CA ALA A 172 -4.82 8.06 9.45
C ALA A 172 -3.48 8.74 9.78
N ILE A 173 -3.42 10.07 9.81
CA ILE A 173 -2.21 10.85 10.15
C ILE A 173 -1.72 10.54 11.57
N ALA A 174 -2.66 10.43 12.54
CA ALA A 174 -2.34 10.16 13.94
C ALA A 174 -1.61 8.81 14.16
N THR A 175 -1.65 7.88 13.20
CA THR A 175 -0.89 6.63 13.26
C THR A 175 0.63 6.83 13.15
N GLY A 176 1.07 7.98 12.60
CA GLY A 176 2.47 8.23 12.27
C GLY A 176 3.02 7.39 11.12
N LEU A 177 2.15 6.67 10.39
CA LEU A 177 2.54 5.77 9.30
C LEU A 177 2.40 6.39 7.91
N VAL A 178 1.72 7.54 7.79
CA VAL A 178 1.47 8.22 6.51
C VAL A 178 2.78 8.67 5.85
N ASP A 179 2.89 8.46 4.53
CA ASP A 179 4.06 8.86 3.76
C ASP A 179 3.96 10.27 3.19
N LEU A 180 2.75 10.69 2.81
CA LEU A 180 2.46 12.02 2.28
C LEU A 180 1.07 12.47 2.73
N VAL A 181 1.01 13.71 3.22
CA VAL A 181 -0.24 14.46 3.44
C VAL A 181 -0.21 15.64 2.48
N ALA A 182 -1.17 15.72 1.56
CA ALA A 182 -1.21 16.79 0.57
C ALA A 182 -2.62 16.95 -0.05
N PRO A 183 -2.90 18.06 -0.73
CA PRO A 183 -4.11 18.21 -1.55
C PRO A 183 -4.26 17.08 -2.58
N VAL A 184 -5.48 16.73 -2.96
CA VAL A 184 -5.80 15.59 -3.84
C VAL A 184 -4.97 15.61 -5.13
N ALA A 185 -4.84 16.76 -5.78
CA ALA A 185 -4.06 16.90 -7.01
C ALA A 185 -2.58 16.53 -6.83
N GLU A 186 -1.99 16.87 -5.67
CA GLU A 186 -0.61 16.52 -5.33
C GLU A 186 -0.46 15.03 -5.01
N LEU A 187 -1.46 14.41 -4.37
CA LEU A 187 -1.46 12.96 -4.15
C LEU A 187 -1.43 12.21 -5.49
N VAL A 188 -2.23 12.66 -6.46
CA VAL A 188 -2.25 12.09 -7.82
C VAL A 188 -0.89 12.25 -8.50
N ALA A 189 -0.33 13.47 -8.49
CA ALA A 189 0.98 13.73 -9.07
C ALA A 189 2.05 12.81 -8.46
N GLN A 190 2.01 12.63 -7.13
CA GLN A 190 2.94 11.76 -6.42
C GLN A 190 2.76 10.29 -6.80
N LEU A 191 1.54 9.77 -6.93
CA LEU A 191 1.29 8.39 -7.36
C LEU A 191 1.85 8.13 -8.77
N VAL A 192 1.62 9.05 -9.71
CA VAL A 192 2.15 8.95 -11.07
C VAL A 192 3.68 8.98 -11.07
N ALA A 193 4.30 9.88 -10.30
CA ALA A 193 5.74 9.97 -10.17
C ALA A 193 6.35 8.70 -9.52
N ALA A 194 5.71 8.19 -8.47
CA ALA A 194 6.13 6.96 -7.78
C ALA A 194 6.03 5.75 -8.72
N LYS A 195 4.95 5.62 -9.50
CA LYS A 195 4.78 4.55 -10.50
C LYS A 195 5.89 4.59 -11.56
N ARG A 196 6.21 5.77 -12.09
CA ARG A 196 7.31 5.95 -13.06
C ARG A 196 8.67 5.62 -12.46
N THR A 197 8.95 6.13 -11.27
CA THR A 197 10.20 5.86 -10.55
C THR A 197 10.34 4.37 -10.30
N ARG A 198 9.26 3.71 -9.86
CA ARG A 198 9.23 2.26 -9.61
C ARG A 198 9.56 1.44 -10.86
N ALA A 199 9.04 1.84 -12.02
CA ALA A 199 9.36 1.17 -13.28
C ALA A 199 10.83 1.36 -13.70
N ALA A 200 11.47 2.44 -13.25
CA ALA A 200 12.87 2.78 -13.51
C ALA A 200 13.82 2.40 -12.36
N LEU A 201 13.34 1.77 -11.28
CA LEU A 201 14.17 1.45 -10.11
C LEU A 201 15.28 0.45 -10.47
N GLU A 202 16.52 0.86 -10.26
CA GLU A 202 17.70 -0.01 -10.36
C GLU A 202 18.02 -0.64 -9.00
N LEU A 203 16.99 -1.24 -8.38
CA LEU A 203 17.11 -1.89 -7.08
C LEU A 203 16.52 -3.32 -7.14
N PRO A 204 17.35 -4.36 -7.05
CA PRO A 204 16.85 -5.73 -7.09
C PRO A 204 16.03 -6.05 -5.84
N SER A 205 14.97 -6.83 -6.02
CA SER A 205 14.15 -7.32 -4.90
C SER A 205 14.91 -8.38 -4.07
N ASP A 206 15.83 -9.10 -4.69
CA ASP A 206 16.72 -10.06 -4.03
C ASP A 206 18.07 -9.39 -3.69
N PRO A 207 18.42 -9.26 -2.40
CA PRO A 207 19.70 -8.71 -1.98
C PRO A 207 20.92 -9.40 -2.61
N ALA A 208 20.82 -10.68 -2.95
CA ALA A 208 21.92 -11.42 -3.56
C ALA A 208 22.27 -10.94 -4.98
N GLN A 209 21.38 -10.18 -5.62
CA GLN A 209 21.57 -9.63 -6.97
C GLN A 209 22.14 -8.21 -6.95
N LEU A 210 22.42 -7.64 -5.79
CA LEU A 210 23.07 -6.33 -5.70
C LEU A 210 24.47 -6.38 -6.29
N THR A 211 24.81 -5.35 -7.08
CA THR A 211 26.18 -5.16 -7.54
C THR A 211 27.07 -4.74 -6.36
N ASN A 212 28.38 -4.99 -6.46
CA ASN A 212 29.34 -4.52 -5.45
C ASN A 212 29.28 -2.99 -5.25
N ALA A 213 29.02 -2.22 -6.31
CA ALA A 213 28.87 -0.77 -6.22
C ALA A 213 27.60 -0.39 -5.43
N SER A 214 26.47 -1.03 -5.73
CA SER A 214 25.21 -0.83 -5.00
C SER A 214 25.32 -1.20 -3.53
N GLU A 215 26.03 -2.29 -3.20
CA GLU A 215 26.28 -2.71 -1.80
C GLU A 215 27.12 -1.66 -1.04
N GLN A 216 28.13 -1.08 -1.68
CA GLN A 216 28.91 0.00 -1.08
C GLN A 216 28.05 1.24 -0.79
N ILE A 217 27.15 1.61 -1.71
CA ILE A 217 26.25 2.74 -1.50
C ILE A 217 25.23 2.43 -0.39
N LEU A 218 24.71 1.20 -0.32
CA LEU A 218 23.86 0.77 0.78
C LEU A 218 24.56 0.93 2.14
N ILE A 219 25.82 0.51 2.25
CA ILE A 219 26.61 0.70 3.47
C ILE A 219 26.75 2.19 3.81
N GLN A 220 26.94 3.06 2.81
CA GLN A 220 26.98 4.51 3.01
C GLN A 220 25.64 5.07 3.51
N ILE A 221 24.51 4.60 2.98
CA ILE A 221 23.17 4.96 3.44
C ILE A 221 22.99 4.59 4.92
N LEU A 222 23.30 3.35 5.28
CA LEU A 222 23.16 2.89 6.67
C LEU A 222 24.11 3.63 7.62
N THR A 223 25.31 3.95 7.17
CA THR A 223 26.28 4.74 7.94
C THR A 223 25.77 6.17 8.16
N GLN A 224 25.27 6.82 7.10
CA GLN A 224 24.70 8.16 7.20
C GLN A 224 23.52 8.19 8.18
N LEU A 225 22.66 7.17 8.11
CA LEU A 225 21.53 7.05 9.02
C LEU A 225 21.98 6.86 10.47
N ARG A 226 22.98 5.99 10.71
CA ARG A 226 23.57 5.78 12.04
C ARG A 226 24.21 7.05 12.61
N LEU A 227 24.93 7.82 11.79
CA LEU A 227 25.54 9.07 12.23
C LEU A 227 24.49 10.08 12.70
N ARG A 228 23.32 10.08 12.07
CA ARG A 228 22.24 11.02 12.37
C ARG A 228 21.33 10.58 13.52
N THR A 229 20.98 9.30 13.57
CA THR A 229 19.99 8.77 14.54
C THR A 229 20.61 7.97 15.67
N GLY A 230 21.90 7.62 15.59
CA GLY A 230 22.59 6.73 16.52
C GLY A 230 22.24 5.25 16.37
N HIS A 231 21.30 4.89 15.48
CA HIS A 231 20.80 3.51 15.37
C HIS A 231 21.60 2.69 14.34
N ASP A 232 21.97 1.48 14.75
CA ASP A 232 22.68 0.53 13.89
C ASP A 232 21.70 -0.50 13.29
N PHE A 233 21.60 -0.52 11.96
CA PHE A 233 20.73 -1.42 11.22
C PHE A 233 21.47 -2.65 10.66
N ALA A 234 22.74 -2.87 11.00
CA ALA A 234 23.52 -4.01 10.49
C ALA A 234 22.89 -5.39 10.79
N GLY A 235 22.11 -5.51 11.87
CA GLY A 235 21.40 -6.74 12.24
C GLY A 235 20.04 -6.94 11.55
N TYR A 236 19.54 -5.97 10.79
CA TYR A 236 18.25 -6.06 10.12
C TYR A 236 18.35 -6.91 8.84
N LYS A 237 17.26 -7.62 8.51
CA LYS A 237 17.19 -8.43 7.27
C LYS A 237 17.37 -7.52 6.06
N ARG A 238 18.41 -7.78 5.26
CA ARG A 238 18.75 -7.00 4.04
C ARG A 238 17.55 -6.78 3.11
N GLY A 239 16.78 -7.82 2.82
CA GLY A 239 15.60 -7.69 1.95
C GLY A 239 14.56 -6.70 2.47
N THR A 240 14.38 -6.62 3.79
CA THR A 240 13.49 -5.63 4.41
C THR A 240 14.05 -4.22 4.25
N ILE A 241 15.35 -4.02 4.50
CA ILE A 241 16.03 -2.73 4.33
C ILE A 241 15.88 -2.24 2.89
N LEU A 242 16.21 -3.07 1.90
CA LEU A 242 16.14 -2.69 0.48
C LEU A 242 14.72 -2.33 0.07
N ARG A 243 13.72 -3.10 0.50
CA ARG A 243 12.31 -2.79 0.21
C ARG A 243 11.89 -1.43 0.78
N ARG A 244 12.29 -1.11 2.02
CA ARG A 244 11.99 0.18 2.68
C ARG A 244 12.72 1.35 2.01
N ILE A 245 13.99 1.16 1.66
CA ILE A 245 14.76 2.14 0.87
C ILE A 245 14.10 2.36 -0.49
N GLY A 246 13.78 1.29 -1.23
CA GLY A 246 13.12 1.37 -2.54
C GLY A 246 11.75 2.07 -2.48
N ARG A 247 11.05 1.96 -1.36
CA ARG A 247 9.79 2.67 -1.10
C ARG A 247 10.00 4.17 -0.90
N ARG A 248 11.00 4.56 -0.09
CA ARG A 248 11.40 5.97 0.08
C ARG A 248 11.92 6.58 -1.22
N MET A 249 12.71 5.83 -1.98
CA MET A 249 13.19 6.18 -3.31
C MET A 249 12.06 6.56 -4.27
N GLN A 250 10.93 5.84 -4.25
CA GLN A 250 9.73 6.20 -5.04
C GLN A 250 9.16 7.55 -4.63
N LEU A 251 9.19 7.90 -3.34
CA LEU A 251 8.64 9.16 -2.84
C LEU A 251 9.52 10.36 -3.20
N VAL A 252 10.85 10.20 -3.14
CA VAL A 252 11.81 11.26 -3.49
C VAL A 252 12.28 11.22 -4.95
N GLN A 253 11.67 10.35 -5.76
CA GLN A 253 11.95 10.19 -7.19
C GLN A 253 13.42 9.86 -7.50
N ALA A 254 14.02 9.01 -6.68
CA ALA A 254 15.38 8.50 -6.87
C ALA A 254 15.33 7.10 -7.52
N SER A 255 15.88 6.95 -8.73
CA SER A 255 15.87 5.65 -9.43
C SER A 255 17.03 4.75 -9.02
N THR A 256 18.11 5.32 -8.48
CA THR A 256 19.30 4.58 -8.03
C THR A 256 19.63 4.84 -6.56
N LEU A 257 20.35 3.91 -5.92
CA LEU A 257 20.86 4.14 -4.55
C LEU A 257 21.80 5.36 -4.49
N GLY A 258 22.50 5.65 -5.58
CA GLY A 258 23.38 6.81 -5.70
C GLY A 258 22.61 8.13 -5.61
N ASP A 259 21.50 8.24 -6.33
CA ASP A 259 20.62 9.41 -6.24
C ASP A 259 20.02 9.54 -4.83
N TYR A 260 19.63 8.41 -4.25
CA TYR A 260 19.00 8.39 -2.94
C TYR A 260 19.94 8.82 -1.81
N ILE A 261 21.21 8.40 -1.81
CA ILE A 261 22.18 8.88 -0.80
C ILE A 261 22.46 10.38 -0.93
N GLN A 262 22.42 10.94 -2.14
CA GLN A 262 22.53 12.39 -2.31
C GLN A 262 21.33 13.12 -1.70
N ARG A 263 20.12 12.59 -1.87
CA ARG A 263 18.92 13.13 -1.20
C ARG A 263 19.02 13.05 0.32
N LEU A 264 19.44 11.92 0.87
CA LEU A 264 19.64 11.74 2.31
C LEU A 264 20.67 12.70 2.92
N ARG A 265 21.68 13.11 2.15
CA ARG A 265 22.69 14.10 2.60
C ARG A 265 22.18 15.53 2.56
N GLN A 266 21.18 15.82 1.72
CA GLN A 266 20.62 17.15 1.51
C GLN A 266 19.37 17.41 2.34
N SER A 267 18.67 16.36 2.77
CA SER A 267 17.42 16.46 3.52
C SER A 267 17.50 15.69 4.83
N ASP A 268 17.58 16.44 5.91
CA ASP A 268 17.43 15.94 7.27
C ASP A 268 16.07 15.23 7.44
N GLU A 269 15.00 15.83 6.95
CA GLU A 269 13.66 15.24 7.02
C GLU A 269 13.60 13.85 6.35
N GLU A 270 14.26 13.66 5.21
CA GLU A 270 14.26 12.35 4.52
C GLU A 270 14.98 11.28 5.34
N ALA A 271 16.07 11.64 6.03
CA ALA A 271 16.76 10.71 6.90
C ALA A 271 15.90 10.32 8.12
N ASP A 272 15.11 11.25 8.68
CA ASP A 272 14.14 10.93 9.75
C ASP A 272 12.98 10.06 9.24
N LEU A 273 12.52 10.29 8.00
CA LEU A 273 11.49 9.47 7.37
C LEU A 273 12.00 8.05 7.08
N LEU A 274 13.21 7.90 6.55
CA LEU A 274 13.83 6.59 6.35
C LEU A 274 14.04 5.86 7.67
N TYR A 275 14.51 6.55 8.70
CA TYR A 275 14.68 5.98 10.03
C TYR A 275 13.37 5.40 10.58
N ARG A 276 12.30 6.21 10.58
CA ARG A 276 10.96 5.75 10.98
C ARG A 276 10.48 4.57 10.16
N ASP A 277 10.75 4.56 8.86
CA ASP A 277 10.34 3.47 7.97
C ASP A 277 11.08 2.15 8.25
N LEU A 278 12.35 2.22 8.64
CA LEU A 278 13.14 1.04 9.02
C LEU A 278 12.77 0.50 10.41
N LEU A 279 12.24 1.34 11.30
CA LEU A 279 11.80 0.95 12.64
C LEU A 279 10.44 0.23 12.69
N ILE A 280 9.74 0.07 11.57
CA ILE A 280 8.41 -0.54 11.58
C ILE A 280 8.55 -2.01 12.03
N HIS A 281 8.22 -2.23 13.30
CA HIS A 281 8.21 -3.54 13.94
C HIS A 281 6.96 -4.34 13.54
N VAL A 282 7.08 -5.66 13.60
CA VAL A 282 5.98 -6.61 13.40
C VAL A 282 4.91 -6.33 14.45
N THR A 283 3.68 -6.06 14.03
CA THR A 283 2.60 -5.66 14.96
C THR A 283 1.63 -6.78 15.32
N GLU A 284 1.88 -7.97 14.79
CA GLU A 284 1.15 -9.18 15.15
C GLU A 284 2.12 -10.30 15.57
N PHE A 285 2.10 -10.61 16.86
CA PHE A 285 2.63 -11.88 17.34
C PHE A 285 1.75 -13.00 16.76
N PHE A 286 2.36 -14.13 16.38
CA PHE A 286 1.63 -15.31 15.88
C PHE A 286 1.04 -15.21 14.46
N ARG A 287 1.67 -14.45 13.55
CA ARG A 287 1.23 -14.28 12.15
C ARG A 287 0.93 -15.57 11.37
N ASP A 288 1.62 -16.65 11.69
CA ASP A 288 1.35 -17.99 11.13
C ASP A 288 0.62 -18.85 12.17
N ARG A 289 -0.68 -18.61 12.30
CA ARG A 289 -1.51 -19.28 13.30
C ARG A 289 -1.42 -20.81 13.19
N GLU A 290 -1.31 -21.33 11.97
CA GLU A 290 -1.17 -22.76 11.73
C GLU A 290 0.17 -23.28 12.27
N ALA A 291 1.29 -22.62 11.98
CA ALA A 291 2.59 -22.99 12.53
C ALA A 291 2.63 -22.94 14.07
N TRP A 292 1.95 -21.97 14.68
CA TRP A 292 1.86 -21.86 16.14
C TRP A 292 0.90 -22.87 16.77
N GLU A 293 -0.19 -23.23 16.09
CA GLU A 293 -1.07 -24.32 16.50
C GLU A 293 -0.34 -25.68 16.41
N THR A 294 0.45 -25.91 15.35
CA THR A 294 1.34 -27.08 15.23
C THR A 294 2.41 -27.10 16.31
N LEU A 295 3.08 -25.97 16.57
CA LEU A 295 4.07 -25.86 17.65
C LEU A 295 3.46 -26.25 19.00
N GLY A 296 2.26 -25.73 19.30
CA GLY A 296 1.56 -25.99 20.56
C GLY A 296 1.04 -27.42 20.70
N ARG A 297 0.51 -28.01 19.61
CA ARG A 297 -0.11 -29.34 19.65
C ARG A 297 0.88 -30.48 19.50
N GLU A 298 1.93 -30.29 18.70
CA GLU A 298 2.80 -31.39 18.28
C GLU A 298 4.19 -31.28 18.87
N ILE A 299 4.81 -30.10 18.79
CA ILE A 299 6.23 -29.94 19.12
C ILE A 299 6.45 -29.77 20.62
N ILE A 300 5.68 -28.89 21.29
CA ILE A 300 5.81 -28.65 22.73
C ILE A 300 5.60 -29.94 23.54
N PRO A 301 4.55 -30.74 23.32
CA PRO A 301 4.38 -32.01 24.05
C PRO A 301 5.54 -32.99 23.87
N GLN A 302 6.14 -33.05 22.68
CA GLN A 302 7.30 -33.91 22.42
C GLN A 302 8.55 -33.48 23.21
N LEU A 303 8.74 -32.18 23.42
CA LEU A 303 9.87 -31.66 24.22
C LEU A 303 9.78 -32.05 25.71
N PHE A 304 8.58 -32.39 26.19
CA PHE A 304 8.34 -32.85 27.56
C PHE A 304 8.05 -34.36 27.64
N ALA A 305 8.07 -35.09 26.51
CA ALA A 305 7.91 -36.53 26.50
C ALA A 305 9.15 -37.20 27.10
N GLY A 306 9.11 -37.45 28.41
CA GLY A 306 10.21 -38.05 29.17
C GLY A 306 10.81 -37.16 30.27
N LYS A 307 10.17 -36.03 30.59
CA LYS A 307 10.43 -35.25 31.80
C LYS A 307 9.27 -35.34 32.80
#